data_AF-A0A7Z2S523-F1
#
_entry.id   AF-A0A7Z2S523-F1
#
_cell.length_a   1.000
_cell.length_b   1.000
_cell.length_c   1.000
_cell.angle_alpha   90.00
_cell.angle_beta   90.00
_cell.angle_gamma   90.00
#
_symmetry.space_group_name_H-M   'P 1'
#
loop_
_entity.id
_entity.type
_entity.pdbx_description
1 polymer ?
#
loop_
_entity_poly.entity_id
_entity_poly.type
_entity_poly.pdbx_seq_one_letter_code
_entity_poly.pdbx_strand_id
1 'polypeptide(L)'
;MRLVIGQGRSTPQAVGLLAFKIADAARMRGISVQRIAASHDVTSGSRYIDMVDARRQIWRFRVSNHRRPLKHNHHRPPHFDLVSIDAHSGIEQAIQWLDEIASGRLPHFTPEIRSARRRR
;
A
#
# COMPACT_ATOMS: atom_id res chain seq x y z
N MET A 1 -3.65 5.18 -6.24
CA MET A 1 -5.04 4.89 -5.82
C MET A 1 -5.12 4.78 -4.30
N ARG A 2 -6.21 5.20 -3.66
CA ARG A 2 -6.45 5.00 -2.21
C ARG A 2 -7.82 4.36 -1.98
N LEU A 3 -7.86 3.34 -1.14
CA LEU A 3 -9.08 2.71 -0.64
C LEU A 3 -9.13 2.86 0.89
N VAL A 4 -10.27 3.25 1.43
CA VAL A 4 -10.52 3.33 2.88
C VAL A 4 -11.71 2.42 3.19
N ILE A 5 -11.54 1.45 4.08
CA ILE A 5 -12.54 0.40 4.33
C ILE A 5 -12.44 -0.12 5.77
N GLY A 6 -13.52 -0.73 6.26
CA GLY A 6 -13.61 -1.28 7.61
C GLY A 6 -14.11 -0.28 8.65
N GLN A 7 -14.42 -0.79 9.84
CA GLN A 7 -14.88 0.01 10.99
C GLN A 7 -14.19 -0.43 12.29
N GLY A 8 -14.27 0.40 13.33
CA GLY A 8 -13.68 0.11 14.64
C GLY A 8 -12.21 0.52 14.76
N ARG A 9 -11.42 -0.25 15.51
CA ARG A 9 -10.00 0.04 15.74
C ARG A 9 -9.19 -1.26 15.68
N SER A 10 -8.13 -1.24 14.89
CA SER A 10 -7.18 -2.35 14.79
C SER A 10 -5.84 -2.03 15.44
N THR A 11 -5.08 -3.09 15.71
CA THR A 11 -3.74 -3.01 16.28
C THR A 11 -2.68 -2.93 15.17
N PRO A 12 -1.50 -2.36 15.44
CA PRO A 12 -0.36 -2.41 14.51
C PRO A 12 0.02 -3.82 14.05
N GLN A 13 -0.14 -4.81 14.93
CA GLN A 13 0.14 -6.22 14.65
C GLN A 13 -0.82 -6.76 13.59
N ALA A 14 -2.12 -6.45 13.70
CA ALA A 14 -3.13 -6.85 12.71
C ALA A 14 -2.86 -6.24 11.33
N VAL A 15 -2.44 -4.97 11.28
CA VAL A 15 -2.01 -4.32 10.03
C VAL A 15 -0.79 -5.03 9.42
N GLY A 16 0.16 -5.45 10.27
CA GLY A 16 1.29 -6.27 9.87
C GLY A 16 0.87 -7.59 9.21
N LEU A 17 -0.03 -8.33 9.86
CA LEU A 17 -0.56 -9.59 9.33
C LEU A 17 -1.28 -9.40 7.98
N LEU A 18 -2.09 -8.35 7.84
CA LEU A 18 -2.74 -8.03 6.57
C LEU A 18 -1.70 -7.72 5.47
N ALA A 19 -0.64 -6.99 5.79
CA ALA A 19 0.43 -6.72 4.85
C ALA A 19 1.17 -8.00 4.39
N PHE A 20 1.42 -8.95 5.31
CA PHE A 20 1.99 -10.25 4.95
C PHE A 20 1.06 -11.05 4.05
N LYS A 21 -0.24 -11.11 4.35
CA LYS A 21 -1.24 -11.79 3.49
C LYS A 21 -1.26 -11.20 2.07
N ILE A 22 -1.19 -9.87 1.95
CA ILE A 22 -1.13 -9.19 0.65
C ILE A 22 0.18 -9.52 -0.08
N ALA A 23 1.31 -9.55 0.62
CA ALA A 23 2.60 -9.92 0.03
C ALA A 23 2.60 -11.38 -0.47
N ASP A 24 2.04 -12.32 0.29
CA ASP A 24 1.89 -13.71 -0.15
C ASP A 24 0.96 -13.82 -1.37
N ALA A 25 -0.15 -13.06 -1.37
CA ALA A 25 -1.03 -12.98 -2.53
C ALA A 25 -0.32 -12.44 -3.78
N ALA A 26 0.60 -11.49 -3.63
CA ALA A 26 1.42 -10.98 -4.72
C ALA A 26 2.39 -12.05 -5.25
N ARG A 27 3.08 -12.77 -4.36
CA ARG A 27 4.00 -13.85 -4.74
C ARG A 27 3.30 -14.96 -5.52
N MET A 28 2.11 -15.37 -5.09
CA MET A 28 1.29 -16.37 -5.80
C MET A 28 0.91 -15.95 -7.22
N ARG A 29 0.97 -14.65 -7.54
CA ARG A 29 0.68 -14.09 -8.87
C ARG A 29 1.94 -13.84 -9.72
N GLY A 30 3.10 -14.34 -9.27
CA GLY A 30 4.38 -14.12 -9.96
C GLY A 30 4.94 -12.71 -9.80
N ILE A 31 4.41 -11.92 -8.85
CA ILE A 31 4.96 -10.60 -8.51
C ILE A 31 6.05 -10.79 -7.45
N SER A 32 7.24 -10.27 -7.71
CA SER A 32 8.37 -10.35 -6.79
C SER A 32 8.25 -9.33 -5.67
N VAL A 33 8.13 -9.78 -4.42
CA VAL A 33 8.13 -8.90 -3.23
C VAL A 33 9.57 -8.66 -2.79
N GLN A 34 10.03 -7.42 -2.94
CA GLN A 34 11.41 -7.02 -2.64
C GLN A 34 11.60 -6.72 -1.15
N ARG A 35 10.64 -6.03 -0.53
CA ARG A 35 10.69 -5.74 0.92
C ARG A 35 9.32 -5.41 1.49
N ILE A 36 9.17 -5.65 2.79
CA ILE A 36 8.07 -5.14 3.62
C ILE A 36 8.69 -4.25 4.70
N ALA A 37 8.43 -2.95 4.63
CA ALA A 37 8.99 -1.96 5.55
C ALA A 37 7.92 -1.41 6.49
N ALA A 38 8.27 -1.22 7.76
CA ALA A 38 7.46 -0.44 8.69
C ALA A 38 7.55 1.06 8.39
N SER A 39 6.54 1.82 8.83
CA SER A 39 6.67 3.27 8.91
C SER A 39 7.85 3.66 9.81
N HIS A 40 8.53 4.76 9.47
CA HIS A 40 9.56 5.33 10.36
C HIS A 40 8.94 5.99 11.60
N ASP A 41 7.65 6.36 11.51
CA ASP A 41 6.86 6.79 12.66
C ASP A 41 6.46 5.56 13.48
N VAL A 42 7.06 5.42 14.67
CA VAL A 42 6.84 4.31 15.61
C VAL A 42 5.39 4.22 16.09
N THR A 43 4.64 5.31 16.05
CA THR A 43 3.21 5.33 16.43
C THR A 43 2.32 4.83 15.28
N SER A 44 2.87 4.75 14.07
CA SER A 44 2.15 4.31 12.87
C SER A 44 2.31 2.81 12.66
N GLY A 45 1.19 2.09 12.74
CA GLY A 45 1.11 0.68 12.34
C GLY A 45 1.26 0.44 10.83
N SER A 46 1.52 1.48 10.02
CA SER A 46 1.59 1.34 8.56
C SER A 46 2.71 0.39 8.13
N ARG A 47 2.46 -0.31 7.02
CA ARG A 47 3.42 -1.17 6.32
C ARG A 47 3.47 -0.80 4.84
N TYR A 48 4.66 -0.89 4.27
CA TYR A 48 4.93 -0.61 2.87
C TYR A 48 5.51 -1.86 2.21
N ILE A 49 4.89 -2.31 1.13
CA ILE A 49 5.30 -3.46 0.35
C ILE A 49 5.85 -2.93 -0.97
N ASP A 50 7.15 -3.12 -1.20
CA ASP A 50 7.76 -2.81 -2.48
C ASP A 50 7.88 -4.09 -3.31
N MET A 51 7.46 -4.00 -4.57
CA MET A 51 7.25 -5.15 -5.44
C MET A 51 7.76 -4.86 -6.85
N VAL A 52 8.06 -5.91 -7.60
CA VAL A 52 8.46 -5.85 -9.00
C VAL A 52 7.63 -6.85 -9.80
N ASP A 53 7.00 -6.41 -10.89
CA ASP A 53 6.23 -7.29 -11.78
C ASP A 53 7.11 -7.98 -12.83
N ALA A 54 6.52 -8.88 -13.62
CA ALA A 54 7.23 -9.62 -14.69
C ALA A 54 7.86 -8.72 -15.77
N ARG A 55 7.38 -7.47 -15.90
CA ARG A 55 7.88 -6.45 -16.83
C ARG A 55 8.95 -5.56 -16.19
N ARG A 56 9.43 -5.95 -15.00
CA ARG A 56 10.42 -5.22 -14.18
C ARG A 56 9.93 -3.85 -13.71
N GLN A 57 8.62 -3.60 -13.70
CA GLN A 57 8.05 -2.37 -13.18
C GLN A 57 7.96 -2.42 -11.66
N ILE A 58 8.31 -1.31 -11.02
CA ILE A 58 8.33 -1.21 -9.56
C ILE A 58 6.98 -0.71 -9.05
N TRP A 59 6.42 -1.41 -8.08
CA TRP A 59 5.16 -1.09 -7.43
C TRP A 59 5.37 -0.89 -5.94
N ARG A 60 4.60 0.02 -5.36
CA ARG A 60 4.61 0.31 -3.91
C ARG A 60 3.20 0.29 -3.39
N PHE A 61 2.93 -0.61 -2.45
CA PHE A 61 1.66 -0.77 -1.77
C PHE A 61 1.82 -0.30 -0.33
N ARG A 62 0.87 0.49 0.19
CA ARG A 62 0.80 0.81 1.62
C ARG A 62 -0.43 0.16 2.23
N VAL A 63 -0.25 -0.46 3.39
CA VAL A 63 -1.33 -0.94 4.27
C VAL A 63 -1.28 -0.14 5.56
N SER A 64 -2.42 0.34 6.02
CA SER A 64 -2.54 1.17 7.23
C SER A 64 -3.91 0.99 7.88
N ASN A 65 -4.02 1.29 9.17
CA ASN A 65 -5.29 1.42 9.88
C ASN A 65 -5.76 2.86 10.11
N HIS A 66 -5.00 3.83 9.62
CA HIS A 66 -5.34 5.25 9.73
C HIS A 66 -5.04 5.98 8.43
N ARG A 67 -5.80 7.04 8.20
CA ARG A 67 -5.60 7.96 7.08
C ARG A 67 -4.26 8.69 7.28
N ARG A 68 -3.48 8.80 6.20
CA ARG A 68 -2.23 9.58 6.23
C ARG A 68 -2.56 11.07 6.34
N PRO A 69 -1.94 11.85 7.24
CA PRO A 69 -2.08 13.30 7.24
C PRO A 69 -1.62 13.88 5.89
N LEU A 70 -2.42 14.76 5.30
CA LEU A 70 -2.13 15.33 3.97
C LEU A 70 -0.91 16.27 3.95
N LYS A 71 -0.44 16.72 5.12
CA LYS A 71 0.53 17.83 5.26
C LYS A 71 2.02 17.44 5.23
N HIS A 72 2.38 16.16 5.37
CA HIS A 72 3.77 15.75 5.64
C HIS A 72 4.36 14.78 4.61
N ASN A 73 4.32 15.11 3.32
CA ASN A 73 4.81 14.16 2.31
C ASN A 73 5.83 14.76 1.35
N HIS A 74 7.10 14.66 1.73
CA HIS A 74 8.25 14.79 0.81
C HIS A 74 8.59 13.46 0.10
N HIS A 75 7.89 12.37 0.43
CA HIS A 75 8.15 11.05 -0.15
C HIS A 75 7.17 10.71 -1.29
N ARG A 76 7.64 9.91 -2.26
CA ARG A 76 6.79 9.37 -3.34
C ARG A 76 5.58 8.61 -2.74
N PRO A 77 4.34 8.95 -3.12
CA PRO A 77 3.16 8.23 -2.66
C PRO A 77 3.20 6.75 -3.07
N PRO A 78 2.48 5.86 -2.38
CA PRO A 78 2.28 4.51 -2.87
C PRO A 78 1.42 4.51 -4.14
N HIS A 79 1.62 3.51 -4.99
CA HIS A 79 0.77 3.26 -6.16
C HIS A 79 -0.62 2.82 -5.70
N PHE A 80 -0.69 2.08 -4.59
CA PHE A 80 -1.93 1.70 -3.92
C PHE A 80 -1.83 1.92 -2.40
N ASP A 81 -2.80 2.63 -1.84
CA ASP A 81 -2.89 2.95 -0.41
C ASP A 81 -4.16 2.34 0.19
N LEU A 82 -4.03 1.20 0.86
CA LEU A 82 -5.10 0.56 1.60
C LEU A 82 -5.13 1.06 3.04
N VAL A 83 -6.21 1.75 3.41
CA VAL A 83 -6.53 2.12 4.78
C VAL A 83 -7.63 1.20 5.28
N SER A 84 -7.23 0.08 5.89
CA SER A 84 -8.11 -0.92 6.50
C SER A 84 -8.24 -0.63 8.00
N ILE A 85 -9.35 -0.01 8.39
CA ILE A 85 -9.58 0.46 9.77
C ILE A 85 -9.61 -0.70 10.76
N ASP A 86 -10.20 -1.83 10.36
CA ASP A 86 -10.27 -3.08 11.13
C ASP A 86 -9.07 -4.01 10.90
N ALA A 87 -8.17 -3.69 9.96
CA ALA A 87 -7.05 -4.53 9.52
C ALA A 87 -7.43 -5.92 8.97
N HIS A 88 -8.67 -6.10 8.53
CA HIS A 88 -9.16 -7.34 7.92
C HIS A 88 -9.81 -7.07 6.57
N SER A 89 -10.57 -5.98 6.48
CA SER A 89 -11.23 -5.54 5.26
C SER A 89 -10.23 -5.07 4.21
N GLY A 90 -10.60 -5.18 2.94
CA GLY A 90 -9.82 -4.66 1.83
C GLY A 90 -8.88 -5.67 1.15
N ILE A 91 -8.80 -6.91 1.65
CA ILE A 91 -7.92 -7.93 1.07
C ILE A 91 -8.35 -8.32 -0.36
N GLU A 92 -9.64 -8.43 -0.63
CA GLU A 92 -10.17 -8.76 -1.96
C GLU A 92 -9.84 -7.67 -2.98
N GLN A 93 -9.98 -6.39 -2.60
CA GLN A 93 -9.63 -5.27 -3.47
C GLN A 93 -8.12 -5.16 -3.69
N ALA A 94 -7.31 -5.50 -2.67
CA ALA A 94 -5.87 -5.62 -2.83
C ALA A 94 -5.50 -6.73 -3.81
N ILE A 95 -6.15 -7.89 -3.71
CA ILE A 95 -5.99 -9.03 -4.62
C ILE A 95 -6.37 -8.64 -6.05
N GLN A 96 -7.52 -8.00 -6.25
CA GLN A 96 -7.95 -7.54 -7.56
C GLN A 96 -6.92 -6.60 -8.19
N TRP A 97 -6.39 -5.66 -7.41
CA TRP A 97 -5.35 -4.75 -7.88
C TRP A 97 -4.06 -5.51 -8.26
N LEU A 98 -3.66 -6.53 -7.49
CA LEU A 98 -2.53 -7.39 -7.82
C LEU A 98 -2.78 -8.21 -9.10
N ASP A 99 -4.01 -8.69 -9.33
CA ASP A 99 -4.39 -9.39 -10.56
C ASP A 99 -4.28 -8.47 -11.78
N GLU A 100 -4.64 -7.20 -11.64
CA GLU A 100 -4.45 -6.20 -12.70
C GLU A 100 -2.98 -5.87 -12.97
N ILE A 101 -2.11 -5.91 -11.97
CA ILE A 101 -0.65 -5.81 -12.17
C ILE A 101 -0.13 -7.03 -12.91
N ALA A 102 -0.46 -8.22 -12.42
CA ALA A 102 0.05 -9.48 -12.96
C ALA A 102 -0.37 -9.70 -14.42
N SER A 103 -1.61 -9.32 -14.76
CA SER A 103 -2.13 -9.35 -16.13
C SER A 103 -1.65 -8.19 -17.01
N GLY A 104 -0.94 -7.22 -16.42
CA GLY A 104 -0.42 -6.06 -17.12
C GLY A 104 -1.46 -5.00 -17.53
N ARG A 105 -2.70 -5.11 -17.05
CA ARG A 105 -3.81 -4.18 -17.35
C ARG A 105 -3.59 -2.79 -16.73
N LEU A 106 -2.85 -2.71 -15.63
CA LEU A 106 -2.50 -1.41 -15.05
C LEU A 106 -1.33 -0.77 -15.81
N PRO A 107 -1.51 0.46 -16.33
CA PRO A 107 -0.39 1.22 -16.87
C PRO A 107 0.58 1.57 -15.74
N HIS A 108 1.88 1.49 -16.02
CA HIS A 108 2.87 1.97 -15.06
C HIS A 108 2.79 3.49 -14.94
N PHE A 109 2.78 3.99 -13.71
CA PHE A 109 2.83 5.42 -13.42
C PHE A 109 3.68 5.64 -12.17
N THR A 110 4.45 6.73 -12.14
CA THR A 110 5.10 7.17 -10.90
C THR A 110 4.16 8.13 -10.18
N PRO A 111 3.70 7.83 -8.95
CA PRO A 111 2.85 8.73 -8.20
C PRO A 111 3.55 10.09 -7.96
N GLU A 112 2.91 11.18 -8.36
CA GLU A 112 3.47 12.52 -8.15
C GLU A 112 3.58 12.86 -6.66
N ILE A 113 4.71 13.47 -6.28
CA ILE A 113 4.84 14.11 -4.97
C ILE A 113 3.95 15.35 -5.01
N ARG A 114 2.84 15.34 -4.26
CA ARG A 114 2.10 16.57 -3.97
C ARG A 114 2.99 17.47 -3.11
N SER A 115 3.80 18.30 -3.75
CA SER A 115 4.46 19.42 -3.09
C SER A 115 3.36 20.28 -2.48
N ALA A 116 3.41 20.45 -1.15
CA ALA A 116 2.51 21.36 -0.46
C ALA A 116 2.65 22.73 -1.16
N ARG A 117 1.57 23.15 -1.83
CA ARG A 117 1.49 24.44 -2.50
C ARG A 117 1.84 25.50 -1.45
N ARG A 118 3.04 26.07 -1.52
CA ARG A 118 3.42 27.30 -0.81
C ARG A 118 2.46 28.37 -1.31
N ARG A 119 1.34 28.55 -0.61
CA ARG A 119 0.59 29.80 -0.70
C ARG A 119 1.37 30.76 0.19
N ARG A 120 2.01 31.71 -0.49
CA ARG A 120 2.53 32.94 0.09
C ARG A 120 1.41 33.68 0.83
#